data_AF-A0A1Q7Y2C3-F1
#
_entry.id   AF-A0A1Q7Y2C3-F1
#
_cell.length_a   1.000
_cell.length_b   1.000
_cell.length_c   1.000
_cell.angle_alpha   90.00
_cell.angle_beta   90.00
_cell.angle_gamma   90.00
#
_symmetry.space_group_name_H-M   'P 1'
#
loop_
_entity.id
_entity.type
_entity.pdbx_description
1 polymer ?
#
loop_
_entity_poly.entity_id
_entity_poly.type
_entity_poly.pdbx_seq_one_letter_code
_entity_poly.pdbx_strand_id
1 'polypeptide(L)'
;MYFGTHSSVAEDWTLQMTRNWKRKTLQFGVAVLVIASICLAQQIQVENIPDEVLVDVQTGTFERSYALNGHINPFYLRGDFDGDGKADYAFAVISKKDKTKGIGIWLSSQKRVLVLGAGHPFEYAVLITKDMNFDVWKVYGKREVEQGVTKAHPQKLVGEAILVGKSESASGLVYWTGKAFTWYQQGD
;
A
#
# COMPACT_ATOMS: atom_id res chain seq x y z
N MET A 1 80.40 11.99 -55.49
CA MET A 1 79.37 12.98 -55.87
C MET A 1 78.05 12.52 -55.29
N TYR A 2 77.34 13.48 -54.72
CA TYR A 2 76.26 13.35 -53.74
C TYR A 2 74.88 13.19 -54.38
N PHE A 3 73.93 12.84 -53.50
CA PHE A 3 72.46 12.94 -53.57
C PHE A 3 71.74 11.74 -54.22
N GLY A 4 70.88 10.99 -53.51
CA GLY A 4 70.12 11.30 -52.31
C GLY A 4 68.64 11.38 -52.69
N THR A 5 67.91 10.31 -52.41
CA THR A 5 66.47 10.17 -52.70
C THR A 5 65.64 11.11 -51.82
N HIS A 6 65.02 12.10 -52.43
CA HIS A 6 63.84 12.85 -51.96
C HIS A 6 62.65 12.40 -52.83
N SER A 7 61.39 12.31 -52.43
CA SER A 7 60.70 12.43 -51.15
C SER A 7 59.23 12.17 -51.51
N SER A 8 58.57 11.15 -50.96
CA SER A 8 57.14 10.88 -51.19
C SER A 8 56.29 11.81 -50.31
N VAL A 9 55.96 12.99 -50.83
CA VAL A 9 55.11 14.00 -50.18
C VAL A 9 53.62 13.64 -50.33
N ALA A 10 53.20 12.47 -49.85
CA ALA A 10 51.80 12.04 -49.96
C ALA A 10 51.24 11.20 -48.81
N GLU A 11 51.97 10.99 -47.70
CA GLU A 11 51.53 10.08 -46.63
C GLU A 11 51.36 10.72 -45.24
N ASP A 12 51.35 12.05 -45.11
CA ASP A 12 51.40 12.70 -43.78
C ASP A 12 50.16 13.54 -43.36
N TRP A 13 49.09 13.54 -44.16
CA TRP A 13 47.86 14.29 -43.81
C TRP A 13 46.74 13.43 -43.17
N THR A 14 46.76 12.11 -43.35
CA THR A 14 45.73 11.21 -42.83
C THR A 14 46.01 10.70 -41.41
N LEU A 15 47.27 10.74 -40.95
CA LEU A 15 47.66 10.31 -39.60
C LEU A 15 47.59 11.43 -38.54
N GLN A 16 47.55 12.71 -38.94
CA GLN A 16 47.37 13.82 -37.99
C GLN A 16 45.90 14.08 -37.62
N MET A 17 44.92 13.74 -38.47
CA MET A 17 43.50 13.87 -38.14
C MET A 17 42.96 12.73 -37.26
N THR A 18 43.56 11.53 -37.32
CA THR A 18 43.09 10.36 -36.55
C THR A 18 43.63 10.30 -35.12
N ARG A 19 44.70 11.06 -34.79
CA ARG A 19 45.29 11.09 -33.44
C ARG A 19 44.77 12.19 -32.52
N ASN A 20 44.10 13.21 -33.06
CA ASN A 20 43.50 14.30 -32.27
C ASN A 20 42.04 14.05 -31.86
N TRP A 21 41.34 13.08 -32.47
CA TRP A 21 39.99 12.71 -32.04
C TRP A 21 39.98 11.80 -30.81
N LYS A 22 41.08 11.06 -30.57
CA LYS A 22 41.22 10.16 -29.40
C LYS A 22 41.68 10.84 -28.09
N ARG A 23 41.90 12.16 -28.08
CA ARG A 23 42.34 12.90 -26.87
C ARG A 23 41.45 14.08 -26.45
N LYS A 24 40.31 14.29 -27.11
CA LYS A 24 39.32 15.34 -26.74
C LYS A 24 37.89 14.81 -26.51
N THR A 25 37.75 13.55 -26.13
CA THR A 25 36.48 12.98 -25.64
C THR A 25 36.68 12.21 -24.33
N LEU A 26 37.73 12.57 -23.59
CA LEU A 26 37.95 12.13 -22.21
C LEU A 26 37.63 13.31 -21.27
N GLN A 27 36.37 13.74 -21.24
CA GLN A 27 35.74 14.57 -20.20
C GLN A 27 34.31 14.93 -20.61
N PHE A 28 33.43 13.92 -20.69
CA PHE A 28 31.99 14.13 -20.56
C PHE A 28 31.38 12.95 -19.81
N GLY A 29 31.00 13.22 -18.56
CA GLY A 29 29.85 12.60 -17.91
C GLY A 29 29.95 11.11 -17.62
N VAL A 30 30.57 10.78 -16.49
CA VAL A 30 29.96 9.80 -15.58
C VAL A 30 28.51 10.25 -15.33
N ALA A 31 27.53 9.60 -15.95
CA ALA A 31 26.12 9.53 -15.52
C ALA A 31 25.26 8.91 -16.64
N VAL A 32 25.39 7.60 -16.84
CA VAL A 32 24.25 6.79 -17.24
C VAL A 32 24.05 5.74 -16.14
N LEU A 33 23.83 6.24 -14.92
CA LEU A 33 22.89 5.59 -14.04
C LEU A 33 21.54 5.77 -14.73
N VAL A 34 21.12 4.79 -15.52
CA VAL A 34 19.70 4.62 -15.77
C VAL A 34 19.13 4.36 -14.38
N ILE A 35 18.67 5.43 -13.75
CA ILE A 35 17.72 5.36 -12.65
C ILE A 35 16.50 4.71 -13.30
N ALA A 36 16.47 3.38 -13.28
CA ALA A 36 15.21 2.68 -13.24
C ALA A 36 14.61 3.15 -11.92
N SER A 37 13.83 4.24 -11.98
CA SER A 37 12.84 4.56 -10.98
C SER A 37 11.88 3.40 -11.00
N ILE A 38 12.26 2.31 -10.34
CA ILE A 38 11.36 1.26 -9.98
C ILE A 38 10.42 1.98 -9.01
N CYS A 39 9.25 2.37 -9.51
CA CYS A 39 8.07 2.46 -8.66
C CYS A 39 7.94 1.07 -8.02
N LEU A 40 8.63 0.84 -6.90
CA LEU A 40 8.37 -0.31 -6.06
C LEU A 40 7.03 -0.02 -5.42
N ALA A 41 5.96 -0.34 -6.13
CA ALA A 41 4.77 -0.79 -5.44
C ALA A 41 5.24 -1.91 -4.52
N GLN A 42 5.18 -1.69 -3.20
CA GLN A 42 5.52 -2.74 -2.24
C GLN A 42 4.68 -3.96 -2.61
N GLN A 43 5.36 -5.06 -2.96
CA GLN A 43 4.66 -6.30 -3.26
C GLN A 43 4.05 -6.79 -1.95
N ILE A 44 2.72 -6.97 -1.95
CA ILE A 44 2.01 -7.58 -0.84
C ILE A 44 2.67 -8.93 -0.59
N GLN A 45 3.26 -9.10 0.59
CA GLN A 45 3.91 -10.34 1.01
C GLN A 45 2.81 -11.31 1.47
N VAL A 46 2.04 -11.81 0.51
CA VAL A 46 0.88 -12.71 0.69
C VAL A 46 1.23 -13.92 1.57
N GLU A 47 2.48 -14.36 1.53
CA GLU A 47 3.04 -15.46 2.33
C GLU A 47 2.92 -15.28 3.85
N ASN A 48 2.71 -14.05 4.34
CA ASN A 48 2.51 -13.80 5.77
C ASN A 48 1.04 -13.91 6.21
N ILE A 49 0.11 -14.10 5.26
CA ILE A 49 -1.31 -14.33 5.53
C ILE A 49 -1.51 -15.85 5.76
N PRO A 50 -2.26 -16.28 6.80
CA PRO A 50 -2.54 -17.71 7.00
C PRO A 50 -3.30 -18.32 5.83
N ASP A 51 -2.99 -19.58 5.50
CA ASP A 51 -3.58 -20.32 4.36
C ASP A 51 -5.11 -20.30 4.36
N GLU A 52 -5.74 -20.48 5.52
CA GLU A 52 -7.21 -20.48 5.63
C GLU A 52 -7.83 -19.12 5.24
N VAL A 53 -7.11 -18.03 5.49
CA VAL A 53 -7.55 -16.69 5.12
C VAL A 53 -7.29 -16.46 3.63
N LEU A 54 -6.16 -16.95 3.11
CA LEU A 54 -5.81 -16.87 1.69
C LEU A 54 -6.87 -17.50 0.80
N VAL A 55 -7.42 -18.65 1.19
CA VAL A 55 -8.51 -19.29 0.45
C VAL A 55 -9.69 -18.32 0.28
N ASP A 56 -10.09 -17.63 1.34
CA ASP A 56 -11.26 -16.74 1.29
C ASP A 56 -10.98 -15.40 0.60
N VAL A 57 -9.75 -14.87 0.66
CA VAL A 57 -9.39 -13.57 0.05
C VAL A 57 -8.83 -13.68 -1.38
N GLN A 58 -8.40 -14.86 -1.81
CA GLN A 58 -7.82 -15.08 -3.15
C GLN A 58 -8.65 -15.99 -4.06
N THR A 59 -9.81 -16.46 -3.60
CA THR A 59 -10.69 -17.29 -4.43
C THR A 59 -12.13 -16.77 -4.45
N GLY A 60 -12.94 -17.39 -5.30
CA GLY A 60 -14.39 -17.22 -5.29
C GLY A 60 -14.87 -15.81 -5.62
N THR A 61 -15.86 -15.33 -4.86
CA THR A 61 -16.54 -14.05 -5.14
C THR A 61 -15.76 -12.85 -4.61
N PHE A 62 -14.94 -13.04 -3.58
CA PHE A 62 -14.14 -11.96 -3.02
C PHE A 62 -13.06 -11.53 -4.01
N GLU A 63 -12.24 -12.46 -4.51
CA GLU A 63 -11.19 -12.15 -5.49
C GLU A 63 -11.78 -11.48 -6.74
N ARG A 64 -12.91 -11.97 -7.26
CA ARG A 64 -13.54 -11.37 -8.45
C ARG A 64 -13.99 -9.92 -8.24
N SER A 65 -14.33 -9.57 -7.00
CA SER A 65 -14.90 -8.26 -6.66
C SER A 65 -13.85 -7.27 -6.13
N TYR A 66 -12.80 -7.75 -5.47
CA TYR A 66 -11.87 -6.95 -4.70
C TYR A 66 -10.41 -7.29 -4.99
N ALA A 67 -9.54 -6.28 -4.86
CA ALA A 67 -8.10 -6.46 -4.83
C ALA A 67 -7.57 -6.01 -3.46
N LEU A 68 -6.57 -6.71 -2.93
CA LEU A 68 -5.83 -6.26 -1.75
C LEU A 68 -5.06 -4.97 -2.09
N ASN A 69 -5.09 -4.02 -1.17
CA ASN A 69 -4.44 -2.73 -1.32
C ASN A 69 -3.23 -2.62 -0.37
N GLY A 70 -2.04 -2.89 -0.89
CA GLY A 70 -0.79 -2.82 -0.15
C GLY A 70 -0.22 -1.40 0.04
N HIS A 71 -1.01 -0.34 -0.20
CA HIS A 71 -0.51 1.03 -0.10
C HIS A 71 -0.21 1.47 1.35
N ILE A 72 -0.77 0.79 2.35
CA ILE A 72 -0.61 1.10 3.77
C ILE A 72 0.10 -0.09 4.43
N ASN A 73 1.06 0.20 5.33
CA ASN A 73 1.83 -0.80 6.07
C ASN A 73 1.45 -0.73 7.58
N PRO A 74 1.17 -1.86 8.25
CA PRO A 74 1.11 -3.22 7.71
C PRO A 74 -0.01 -3.35 6.68
N PHE A 75 0.16 -4.26 5.70
CA PHE A 75 -0.82 -4.46 4.62
C PHE A 75 -2.04 -5.28 5.08
N TYR A 76 -1.94 -5.90 6.25
CA TYR A 76 -3.03 -6.52 6.98
C TYR A 76 -2.88 -6.27 8.49
N LEU A 77 -3.99 -6.37 9.22
CA LEU A 77 -4.00 -6.37 10.67
C LEU A 77 -4.49 -7.72 11.17
N ARG A 78 -3.92 -8.19 12.28
CA ARG A 78 -4.37 -9.36 13.02
C ARG A 78 -4.88 -8.92 14.38
N GLY A 79 -6.10 -9.29 14.73
CA GLY A 79 -6.71 -8.97 16.02
C GLY A 79 -7.90 -9.89 16.32
N ASP A 80 -8.51 -9.76 17.48
CA ASP A 80 -9.76 -10.44 17.86
C ASP A 80 -10.91 -9.44 17.70
N PHE A 81 -11.34 -9.17 16.47
CA PHE A 81 -12.19 -8.03 16.13
C PHE A 81 -13.65 -8.26 16.50
N ASP A 82 -14.13 -9.51 16.48
CA ASP A 82 -15.49 -9.84 16.91
C ASP A 82 -15.61 -10.26 18.38
N GLY A 83 -14.48 -10.47 19.06
CA GLY A 83 -14.41 -10.77 20.49
C GLY A 83 -14.59 -12.26 20.82
N ASP A 84 -14.53 -13.16 19.85
CA ASP A 84 -14.66 -14.61 20.06
C ASP A 84 -13.40 -15.28 20.65
N GLY A 85 -12.30 -14.53 20.79
CA GLY A 85 -11.04 -15.01 21.33
C GLY A 85 -10.13 -15.69 20.30
N LYS A 86 -10.51 -15.72 19.02
CA LYS A 86 -9.69 -16.22 17.91
C LYS A 86 -9.14 -15.05 17.11
N ALA A 87 -8.15 -15.36 16.28
CA ALA A 87 -7.52 -14.37 15.42
C ALA A 87 -8.35 -14.14 14.15
N ASP A 88 -8.76 -12.89 13.96
CA ASP A 88 -9.34 -12.31 12.76
C ASP A 88 -8.29 -11.51 11.99
N TYR A 89 -8.60 -11.20 10.73
CA TYR A 89 -7.68 -10.52 9.83
C TYR A 89 -8.37 -9.41 9.04
N ALA A 90 -7.83 -8.19 9.09
CA ALA A 90 -8.32 -7.06 8.31
C ALA A 90 -7.34 -6.70 7.19
N PHE A 91 -7.86 -6.30 6.05
CA PHE A 91 -7.12 -5.96 4.84
C PHE A 91 -7.64 -4.64 4.28
N ALA A 92 -6.75 -3.76 3.83
CA ALA A 92 -7.16 -2.68 2.95
C ALA A 92 -7.52 -3.28 1.58
N VAL A 93 -8.66 -2.86 1.01
CA VAL A 93 -9.18 -3.40 -0.24
C VAL A 93 -9.62 -2.31 -1.20
N ILE A 94 -9.59 -2.61 -2.49
CA ILE A 94 -10.14 -1.77 -3.56
C ILE A 94 -11.18 -2.59 -4.33
N SER A 95 -12.36 -2.02 -4.51
CA SER A 95 -13.39 -2.55 -5.41
C SER A 95 -12.88 -2.56 -6.85
N LYS A 96 -12.88 -3.73 -7.49
CA LYS A 96 -12.48 -3.85 -8.89
C LYS A 96 -13.45 -3.12 -9.82
N LYS A 97 -14.73 -3.01 -9.42
CA LYS A 97 -15.84 -2.42 -10.20
C LYS A 97 -15.74 -0.90 -10.32
N ASP A 98 -15.58 -0.19 -9.20
CA ASP A 98 -15.67 1.28 -9.15
C ASP A 98 -14.44 1.94 -8.53
N LYS A 99 -13.41 1.16 -8.18
CA LYS A 99 -12.12 1.62 -7.62
C LYS A 99 -12.22 2.31 -6.26
N THR A 100 -13.37 2.23 -5.60
CA THR A 100 -13.55 2.72 -4.24
C THR A 100 -12.77 1.86 -3.23
N LYS A 101 -12.29 2.49 -2.16
CA LYS A 101 -11.47 1.86 -1.12
C LYS A 101 -12.31 1.44 0.08
N GLY A 102 -11.84 0.46 0.81
CA GLY A 102 -12.51 -0.08 1.99
C GLY A 102 -11.61 -0.98 2.83
N ILE A 103 -12.25 -1.67 3.77
CA ILE A 103 -11.64 -2.65 4.65
C ILE A 103 -12.38 -3.98 4.49
N GLY A 104 -11.64 -5.05 4.15
CA GLY A 104 -12.14 -6.41 4.24
C GLY A 104 -11.71 -7.03 5.57
N ILE A 105 -12.66 -7.55 6.36
CA ILE A 105 -12.40 -8.18 7.66
C ILE A 105 -12.83 -9.64 7.58
N TRP A 106 -11.85 -10.54 7.56
CA TRP A 106 -12.09 -11.97 7.71
C TRP A 106 -12.30 -12.31 9.18
N LEU A 107 -13.46 -12.89 9.50
CA LEU A 107 -13.81 -13.31 10.84
C LEU A 107 -13.66 -14.82 10.99
N SER A 108 -12.85 -15.27 11.94
CA SER A 108 -12.58 -16.69 12.19
C SER A 108 -13.83 -17.44 12.63
N SER A 109 -14.70 -16.78 13.41
CA SER A 109 -15.98 -17.29 13.88
C SER A 109 -16.95 -17.64 12.75
N GLN A 110 -16.90 -16.90 11.63
CA GLN A 110 -17.84 -17.00 10.52
C GLN A 110 -17.22 -17.61 9.25
N LYS A 111 -15.89 -17.74 9.20
CA LYS A 111 -15.12 -18.20 8.02
C LYS A 111 -15.56 -17.46 6.74
N ARG A 112 -15.62 -16.12 6.83
CA ARG A 112 -15.98 -15.25 5.72
C ARG A 112 -15.41 -13.84 5.90
N VAL A 113 -15.31 -13.12 4.79
CA VAL A 113 -14.91 -11.71 4.77
C VAL A 113 -16.13 -10.80 4.76
N LEU A 114 -16.17 -9.86 5.71
CA LEU A 114 -17.08 -8.71 5.70
C LEU A 114 -16.38 -7.52 5.05
N VAL A 115 -17.08 -6.77 4.20
CA VAL A 115 -16.49 -5.60 3.51
C VAL A 115 -17.18 -4.33 3.97
N LEU A 116 -16.38 -3.37 4.43
CA LEU A 116 -16.78 -2.03 4.82
C LEU A 116 -16.24 -1.05 3.78
N GLY A 117 -17.09 -0.18 3.21
CA GLY A 117 -16.69 0.64 2.07
C GLY A 117 -16.54 -0.23 0.80
N ALA A 118 -15.57 0.13 -0.06
CA ALA A 118 -15.30 -0.53 -1.33
C ALA A 118 -16.56 -0.85 -2.14
N GLY A 119 -17.43 0.15 -2.30
CA GLY A 119 -18.68 0.05 -3.08
C GLY A 119 -19.91 -0.21 -2.22
N HIS A 120 -19.72 -0.60 -0.95
CA HIS A 120 -20.77 -0.73 0.05
C HIS A 120 -20.84 0.52 0.93
N PRO A 121 -22.03 1.12 1.14
CA PRO A 121 -22.18 2.24 2.07
C PRO A 121 -21.77 1.84 3.49
N PHE A 122 -20.94 2.65 4.11
CA PHE A 122 -20.50 2.50 5.49
C PHE A 122 -20.36 3.88 6.15
N GLU A 123 -20.68 3.96 7.44
CA GLU A 123 -20.42 5.18 8.22
C GLU A 123 -18.91 5.35 8.37
N TYR A 124 -18.38 6.47 7.90
CA TYR A 124 -16.96 6.78 7.97
C TYR A 124 -16.79 8.29 8.14
N ALA A 125 -16.05 8.68 9.17
CA ALA A 125 -16.03 10.05 9.66
C ALA A 125 -17.44 10.56 10.02
N VAL A 126 -17.87 11.65 9.41
CA VAL A 126 -19.20 12.27 9.62
C VAL A 126 -20.19 11.99 8.48
N LEU A 127 -19.88 11.04 7.59
CA LEU A 127 -20.65 10.75 6.38
C LEU A 127 -20.89 9.25 6.19
N ILE A 128 -21.94 8.90 5.45
CA ILE A 128 -22.12 7.55 4.90
C ILE A 128 -21.52 7.55 3.49
N THR A 129 -20.46 6.77 3.28
CA THR A 129 -19.72 6.72 2.01
C THR A 129 -19.43 5.29 1.57
N LYS A 130 -19.22 5.09 0.27
CA LYS A 130 -18.75 3.83 -0.33
C LYS A 130 -17.23 3.78 -0.48
N ASP A 131 -16.57 4.92 -0.33
CA ASP A 131 -15.12 5.07 -0.50
C ASP A 131 -14.52 5.54 0.83
N MET A 132 -13.77 4.65 1.47
CA MET A 132 -13.06 4.90 2.73
C MET A 132 -11.60 5.20 2.42
N ASN A 133 -11.26 6.48 2.36
CA ASN A 133 -9.90 6.91 2.06
C ASN A 133 -9.13 7.22 3.34
N PHE A 134 -8.31 6.28 3.81
CA PHE A 134 -7.47 6.38 5.00
C PHE A 134 -6.01 6.08 4.64
N ASP A 135 -5.06 6.54 5.47
CA ASP A 135 -3.63 6.25 5.38
C ASP A 135 -3.00 5.88 6.73
N VAL A 136 -3.75 6.04 7.83
CA VAL A 136 -3.44 5.52 9.17
C VAL A 136 -4.38 4.38 9.48
N TRP A 137 -3.81 3.23 9.86
CA TRP A 137 -4.59 2.19 10.52
C TRP A 137 -3.75 1.33 11.47
N LYS A 138 -4.37 0.81 12.52
CA LYS A 138 -3.76 -0.12 13.48
C LYS A 138 -4.82 -0.83 14.32
N VAL A 139 -4.43 -1.93 14.96
CA VAL A 139 -5.25 -2.57 15.99
C VAL A 139 -5.33 -1.66 17.21
N TYR A 140 -6.55 -1.44 17.70
CA TYR A 140 -6.85 -0.77 18.95
C TYR A 140 -7.36 -1.82 19.94
N GLY A 141 -6.60 -2.07 21.01
CA GLY A 141 -6.91 -3.15 21.96
C GLY A 141 -8.24 -2.97 22.72
N LYS A 142 -8.65 -3.99 23.48
CA LYS A 142 -9.92 -4.08 24.24
C LYS A 142 -10.03 -3.14 25.47
N ARG A 143 -9.39 -1.98 25.42
CA ARG A 143 -9.40 -0.97 26.50
C ARG A 143 -10.60 -0.03 26.34
N GLU A 144 -10.94 0.69 27.41
CA GLU A 144 -11.97 1.73 27.33
C GLU A 144 -11.61 2.72 26.21
N VAL A 145 -12.63 3.13 25.46
CA VAL A 145 -12.45 4.07 24.36
C VAL A 145 -12.24 5.45 24.94
N GLU A 146 -11.08 6.06 24.65
CA GLU A 146 -10.80 7.45 25.02
C GLU A 146 -11.86 8.37 24.40
N GLN A 147 -12.32 9.39 25.15
CA GLN A 147 -13.45 10.24 24.76
C GLN A 147 -13.23 10.88 23.37
N GLY A 148 -14.15 10.62 22.44
CA GLY A 148 -14.25 11.29 21.15
C GLY A 148 -15.30 12.41 21.13
N VAL A 149 -15.54 12.98 19.95
CA VAL A 149 -16.39 14.18 19.75
C VAL A 149 -17.90 13.86 19.78
N THR A 150 -18.29 12.58 19.63
CA THR A 150 -19.69 12.16 19.56
C THR A 150 -20.26 11.69 20.91
N LYS A 151 -21.54 12.01 21.16
CA LYS A 151 -22.22 11.83 22.46
C LYS A 151 -22.42 10.37 22.90
N ALA A 152 -22.45 9.41 21.99
CA ALA A 152 -22.66 7.98 22.30
C ALA A 152 -21.32 7.25 22.36
N HIS A 153 -20.79 7.05 23.57
CA HIS A 153 -19.54 6.34 23.80
C HIS A 153 -19.79 4.83 23.68
N PRO A 154 -18.97 4.06 22.96
CA PRO A 154 -18.87 2.63 23.20
C PRO A 154 -18.29 2.46 24.61
N GLN A 155 -19.15 2.21 25.59
CA GLN A 155 -18.73 2.10 26.99
C GLN A 155 -17.79 0.89 27.21
N LYS A 156 -17.82 -0.10 26.30
CA LYS A 156 -16.92 -1.26 26.27
C LYS A 156 -16.89 -1.89 24.89
N LEU A 157 -15.69 -2.15 24.36
CA LEU A 157 -15.52 -2.91 23.11
C LEU A 157 -15.73 -4.41 23.36
N VAL A 158 -16.44 -5.08 22.46
CA VAL A 158 -16.65 -6.56 22.51
C VAL A 158 -15.37 -7.28 22.09
N GLY A 159 -14.80 -6.86 20.96
CA GLY A 159 -13.48 -7.27 20.46
C GLY A 159 -12.49 -6.11 20.47
N GLU A 160 -11.34 -6.33 19.84
CA GLU A 160 -10.44 -5.26 19.44
C GLU A 160 -11.09 -4.41 18.34
N ALA A 161 -10.72 -3.14 18.24
CA ALA A 161 -11.15 -2.25 17.18
C ALA A 161 -10.02 -2.03 16.17
N ILE A 162 -10.37 -1.45 15.03
CA ILE A 162 -9.41 -0.94 14.07
C ILE A 162 -9.45 0.58 14.17
N LEU A 163 -8.36 1.19 14.63
CA LEU A 163 -8.20 2.63 14.46
C LEU A 163 -7.93 2.90 12.99
N VAL A 164 -8.68 3.81 12.40
CA VAL A 164 -8.60 4.21 10.99
C VAL A 164 -8.62 5.73 10.94
N GLY A 165 -7.75 6.34 10.14
CA GLY A 165 -7.69 7.80 10.02
C GLY A 165 -6.87 8.28 8.84
N LYS A 166 -6.74 9.60 8.75
CA LYS A 166 -5.78 10.27 7.87
C LYS A 166 -4.70 10.95 8.70
N SER A 167 -3.47 10.86 8.21
CA SER A 167 -2.31 11.56 8.74
C SER A 167 -2.64 13.06 8.67
N GLU A 168 -2.63 13.74 9.81
CA GLU A 168 -2.99 15.17 9.96
C GLU A 168 -4.49 15.51 9.92
N SER A 169 -5.37 14.53 10.10
CA SER A 169 -6.82 14.77 10.23
C SER A 169 -7.43 13.84 11.26
N ALA A 170 -8.75 13.65 11.18
CA ALA A 170 -9.50 12.89 12.15
C ALA A 170 -9.26 11.38 12.02
N SER A 171 -9.30 10.73 13.18
CA SER A 171 -9.29 9.28 13.30
C SER A 171 -10.59 8.78 13.92
N GLY A 172 -10.84 7.50 13.79
CA GLY A 172 -11.96 6.85 14.46
C GLY A 172 -11.74 5.36 14.56
N LEU A 173 -12.64 4.72 15.28
CA LEU A 173 -12.62 3.28 15.51
C LEU A 173 -13.68 2.62 14.65
N VAL A 174 -13.27 1.62 13.88
CA VAL A 174 -14.16 0.58 13.37
C VAL A 174 -14.21 -0.52 14.41
N TYR A 175 -15.37 -0.78 15.00
CA TYR A 175 -15.52 -1.74 16.10
C TYR A 175 -16.75 -2.62 15.94
N TRP A 176 -16.70 -3.81 16.53
CA TRP A 176 -17.81 -4.76 16.53
C TRP A 176 -18.81 -4.47 17.65
N THR A 177 -20.10 -4.40 17.28
CA THR A 177 -21.22 -4.18 18.22
C THR A 177 -21.78 -5.47 18.83
N GLY A 178 -21.23 -6.62 18.46
CA GLY A 178 -21.86 -7.93 18.69
C GLY A 178 -22.70 -8.42 17.50
N LYS A 179 -23.01 -7.55 16.53
CA LYS A 179 -23.82 -7.88 15.35
C LYS A 179 -23.24 -7.38 14.02
N ALA A 180 -22.64 -6.19 14.03
CA ALA A 180 -22.08 -5.55 12.86
C ALA A 180 -20.91 -4.64 13.26
N PHE A 181 -20.06 -4.32 12.30
CA PHE A 181 -19.05 -3.27 12.46
C PHE A 181 -19.70 -1.89 12.37
N THR A 182 -19.23 -0.96 13.20
CA THR A 182 -19.72 0.41 13.29
C THR A 182 -18.55 1.37 13.46
N TRP A 183 -18.75 2.62 13.07
CA TRP A 183 -17.79 3.70 13.23
C TRP A 183 -18.01 4.47 14.53
N TYR A 184 -16.91 4.77 15.23
CA TYR A 184 -16.88 5.73 16.32
C TYR A 184 -15.85 6.81 16.02
N GLN A 185 -16.30 8.05 15.88
CA GLN A 185 -15.42 9.19 15.65
C GLN A 185 -14.56 9.47 16.88
N GLN A 186 -13.23 9.41 16.74
CA GLN A 186 -12.29 9.94 17.72
C GLN A 186 -11.92 11.38 17.34
N GLY A 187 -11.55 12.19 18.32
CA GLY A 187 -11.19 13.60 18.08
C GLY A 187 -9.91 13.75 17.27
N ASP A 188 -9.69 14.99 16.81
CA ASP A 188 -8.37 15.51 16.41
C ASP A 188 -7.57 15.88 17.66
#